data_AF-A0A7C2VUR2-F1
#
_entry.id   AF-A0A7C2VUR2-F1
#
_cell.length_a   1.000
_cell.length_b   1.000
_cell.length_c   1.000
_cell.angle_alpha   90.00
_cell.angle_beta   90.00
_cell.angle_gamma   90.00
#
_symmetry.space_group_name_H-M   'P 1'
#
loop_
_entity.id
_entity.type
_entity.pdbx_description
1 polymer ?
#
loop_
_entity_poly.entity_id
_entity_poly.type
_entity_poly.pdbx_seq_one_letter_code
_entity_poly.pdbx_strand_id
1 'polypeptide(L)' 'MSVGIIVTGHGRLASAMLEAVEQIMGRQSNIAAVDM' A
#
# COMPACT_ATOMS: atom_id res chain seq x y z
N MET A 1 10.21 -17.59 -1.46
CA MET A 1 10.02 -16.47 -2.41
C MET A 1 8.83 -15.66 -1.91
N SER A 2 8.99 -14.38 -1.61
CA SER A 2 7.87 -13.48 -1.24
C SER A 2 7.37 -12.75 -2.48
N VAL A 3 6.07 -12.47 -2.53
CA VAL A 3 5.44 -11.68 -3.60
C VAL A 3 5.39 -10.21 -3.16
N GLY A 4 5.87 -9.31 -4.02
CA GLY A 4 5.72 -7.87 -3.85
C GLY A 4 4.38 -7.38 -4.42
N ILE A 5 3.74 -6.42 -3.76
CA ILE A 5 2.44 -5.86 -4.15
C ILE A 5 2.62 -4.37 -4.46
N ILE A 6 2.12 -3.93 -5.61
CA ILE A 6 2.03 -2.51 -5.98
C ILE A 6 0.56 -2.12 -6.07
N VAL A 7 0.16 -1.11 -5.31
CA VAL A 7 -1.17 -0.52 -5.35
C VAL A 7 -1.06 0.83 -6.04
N THR A 8 -1.93 1.09 -7.03
CA THR A 8 -1.96 2.35 -7.77
C THR A 8 -3.36 2.92 -7.82
N GLY A 9 -3.49 4.25 -7.79
CA GLY A 9 -4.79 4.92 -7.84
C GLY A 9 -4.67 6.42 -8.05
N HIS A 10 -5.77 7.07 -8.44
CA HIS A 10 -5.81 8.52 -8.64
C HIS A 10 -5.80 9.27 -7.30
N GLY A 11 -5.10 10.40 -7.25
CA GLY A 11 -5.01 11.20 -6.02
C GLY A 11 -4.38 10.38 -4.90
N ARG A 12 -4.93 10.43 -3.68
CA ARG A 12 -4.36 9.73 -2.51
C ARG A 12 -4.90 8.32 -2.25
N LEU A 13 -5.58 7.69 -3.20
CA LEU A 13 -6.26 6.41 -2.97
C LEU A 13 -5.27 5.31 -2.55
N ALA A 14 -4.16 5.14 -3.27
CA ALA A 14 -3.22 4.05 -3.01
C ALA A 14 -2.52 4.24 -1.67
N SER A 15 -2.07 5.47 -1.38
CA SER A 15 -1.46 5.79 -0.09
C SER A 15 -2.44 5.63 1.08
N ALA A 16 -3.68 6.08 0.94
CA ALA A 16 -4.70 5.93 1.98
C ALA A 16 -5.03 4.45 2.26
N MET A 17 -5.03 3.61 1.21
CA MET A 17 -5.20 2.17 1.38
C MET A 17 -4.02 1.53 2.11
N LEU A 18 -2.77 1.92 1.79
CA LEU A 18 -1.60 1.43 2.51
C LEU A 18 -1.63 1.85 3.98
N GLU A 19 -1.97 3.11 4.27
CA GLU A 19 -2.14 3.60 5.64
C GLU A 19 -3.17 2.79 6.43
N ALA A 20 -4.32 2.46 5.81
CA ALA A 20 -5.35 1.63 6.44
C ALA A 20 -4.87 0.20 6.69
N VAL A 21 -4.13 -0.39 5.73
CA VAL A 21 -3.52 -1.72 5.89
C VAL A 21 -2.53 -1.73 7.05
N GLU A 22 -1.67 -0.71 7.14
CA GLU A 22 -0.67 -0.63 8.21
C GLU A 22 -1.29 -0.45 9.59
N GLN A 23 -2.46 0.20 9.70
CA GLN A 23 -3.19 0.30 10.96
C GLN A 23 -3.73 -1.04 11.46
N ILE A 24 -4.11 -1.94 10.54
CA ILE A 24 -4.74 -3.23 10.88
C ILE A 24 -3.68 -4.33 11.03
N MET A 25 -2.70 -4.38 10.13
CA MET A 25 -1.73 -5.47 10.02
C MET A 25 -0.32 -5.07 10.47
N GLY A 26 -0.08 -3.81 10.81
CA GLY A 26 1.26 -3.25 10.99
C GLY A 26 1.98 -3.00 9.66
N ARG A 27 3.17 -2.41 9.73
CA ARG A 27 3.97 -2.06 8.55
C ARG A 27 4.24 -3.27 7.65
N GLN A 28 3.99 -3.10 6.35
CA GLN A 28 4.20 -4.14 5.34
C GLN A 28 5.38 -3.78 4.44
N SER A 29 6.53 -4.45 4.61
CA SER A 29 7.74 -4.14 3.84
C SER A 29 7.70 -4.58 2.37
N ASN A 30 6.67 -5.33 1.97
CA ASN A 30 6.50 -5.87 0.62
C ASN A 30 5.37 -5.21 -0.18
N ILE A 31 4.78 -4.12 0.34
CA ILE A 31 3.72 -3.37 -0.33
C ILE A 31 4.19 -1.95 -0.60
N ALA A 32 3.99 -1.47 -1.82
CA ALA A 32 4.22 -0.09 -2.22
C ALA A 32 2.94 0.54 -2.77
N ALA A 33 2.67 1.78 -2.39
CA ALA A 33 1.60 2.59 -2.94
C ALA A 33 2.16 3.63 -3.92
N VAL A 34 1.51 3.78 -5.07
CA VAL A 34 1.85 4.77 -6.09
C VAL A 34 0.59 5.58 -6.41
N ASP A 35 0.62 6.85 -6.05
CA ASP A 35 -0.45 7.79 -6.37
C ASP A 35 -0.20 8.40 -7.77
N MET A 36 -1.25 8.50 -8.59
CA MET A 36 -1.26 9.17 -9.90
C MET A 36 -1.92 10.56 -9.85
#